data_AF-A0A5C5U1T9-F1
#
_entry.id   AF-A0A5C5U1T9-F1
#
_cell.length_a   1.000
_cell.length_b   1.000
_cell.length_c   1.000
_cell.angle_alpha   90.00
_cell.angle_beta   90.00
_cell.angle_gamma   90.00
#
_symmetry.space_group_name_H-M   'P 1'
#
loop_
_entity.id
_entity.type
_entity.pdbx_description
1 polymer ?
#
loop_
_entity_poly.entity_id
_entity_poly.type
_entity_poly.pdbx_seq_one_letter_code
_entity_poly.pdbx_strand_id
1 'polypeptide(L)'
;MPTLETLHRRIRLIAAFAILASLATWSVDIAGLVYNCPFCRAQRTIIGLLGLLMLLPDLRHWLLRWLAAALASLGLVVAGTQHFAGWRRINAGEFKFAEPWITDPFLLSGAAIFAITGLVLLIYSWRPVRK
;
A
#
# COMPACT_ATOMS: atom_id res chain seq x y z
N MET A 1 -4.18 4.13 -21.71
CA MET A 1 -3.78 4.32 -20.29
C MET A 1 -4.81 5.19 -19.61
N PRO A 2 -5.29 4.87 -18.39
CA PRO A 2 -6.24 5.72 -17.70
C PRO A 2 -5.60 7.09 -17.41
N THR A 3 -6.35 8.17 -17.66
CA THR A 3 -5.91 9.54 -17.32
C THR A 3 -6.05 9.81 -15.84
N LEU A 4 -5.32 10.80 -15.32
CA LEU A 4 -5.43 11.23 -13.92
C LEU A 4 -6.89 11.59 -13.54
N GLU A 5 -7.60 12.27 -14.43
CA GLU A 5 -9.03 12.59 -14.30
C GLU A 5 -9.91 11.34 -14.13
N THR A 6 -9.59 10.27 -14.86
CA THR A 6 -10.31 8.98 -14.74
C THR A 6 -10.09 8.38 -13.36
N LEU A 7 -8.86 8.47 -12.83
CA LEU A 7 -8.52 7.97 -11.50
C LEU A 7 -9.20 8.79 -10.40
N HIS A 8 -9.21 10.13 -10.51
CA HIS A 8 -9.92 11.01 -9.57
C HIS A 8 -11.42 10.74 -9.58
N ARG A 9 -12.05 10.54 -10.75
CA ARG A 9 -13.47 10.18 -10.84
C ARG A 9 -13.80 8.86 -10.13
N ARG A 10 -12.86 7.92 -10.14
CA ARG A 10 -13.00 6.58 -9.52
C ARG A 10 -12.29 6.49 -8.16
N ILE A 11 -11.92 7.60 -7.53
CA ILE A 11 -11.10 7.59 -6.31
C ILE A 11 -11.74 6.78 -5.17
N ARG A 12 -13.08 6.84 -5.04
CA ARG A 12 -13.81 6.07 -4.03
C ARG A 12 -13.76 4.57 -4.28
N LEU A 13 -13.73 4.13 -5.54
CA LEU A 13 -13.57 2.72 -5.89
C LEU A 13 -12.15 2.24 -5.59
N ILE A 14 -11.14 3.07 -5.88
CA ILE A 14 -9.75 2.79 -5.55
C ILE A 14 -9.56 2.71 -4.03
N ALA A 15 -10.15 3.65 -3.29
CA ALA A 15 -10.16 3.66 -1.83
C ALA A 15 -10.82 2.40 -1.26
N ALA A 16 -12.02 2.05 -1.75
CA ALA A 16 -12.73 0.84 -1.34
C ALA A 16 -11.91 -0.42 -1.63
N PHE A 17 -11.27 -0.51 -2.80
CA PHE A 17 -10.39 -1.63 -3.15
C PHE A 17 -9.20 -1.74 -2.19
N ALA A 18 -8.52 -0.62 -1.87
CA ALA A 18 -7.41 -0.62 -0.92
C ALA A 18 -7.83 -1.07 0.49
N ILE A 19 -8.99 -0.61 0.96
CA ILE A 19 -9.56 -1.02 2.25
C ILE A 19 -9.91 -2.51 2.24
N LEU A 20 -10.59 -3.00 1.21
CA LEU A 20 -10.98 -4.40 1.10
C LEU A 20 -9.75 -5.32 1.00
N ALA A 21 -8.73 -4.93 0.26
CA ALA A 21 -7.47 -5.68 0.19
C ALA A 21 -6.76 -5.72 1.56
N SER A 22 -6.73 -4.59 2.28
CA SER A 22 -6.18 -4.53 3.64
C SER A 22 -6.94 -5.45 4.60
N LEU A 23 -8.27 -5.40 4.59
CA LEU A 23 -9.12 -6.24 5.44
C LEU A 23 -8.97 -7.72 5.09
N ALA A 24 -8.98 -8.08 3.82
CA ALA A 24 -8.81 -9.46 3.37
C ALA A 24 -7.46 -10.03 3.83
N THR A 25 -6.37 -9.27 3.66
CA THR A 25 -5.03 -9.71 4.09
C THR A 25 -4.86 -9.75 5.61
N TRP A 26 -5.55 -8.89 6.36
CA TRP A 26 -5.66 -8.99 7.81
C TRP A 26 -6.43 -10.24 8.25
N SER A 27 -7.55 -10.55 7.61
CA SER A 27 -8.35 -11.75 7.91
C SER A 27 -7.56 -13.03 7.71
N VAL A 28 -6.79 -13.13 6.62
CA VAL A 28 -5.92 -14.29 6.34
C VAL A 28 -4.84 -14.46 7.42
N ASP A 29 -4.26 -13.36 7.90
CA ASP A 29 -3.24 -13.39 8.95
C ASP A 29 -3.80 -13.74 10.33
N ILE A 30 -4.97 -13.20 10.69
CA ILE A 30 -5.66 -13.54 11.95
C ILE A 30 -6.12 -14.99 11.93
N ALA A 31 -6.51 -15.53 10.77
CA ALA A 31 -6.84 -16.93 10.59
C ALA A 31 -5.63 -17.88 10.66
N GLY A 32 -4.40 -17.36 10.80
CA GLY A 32 -3.18 -18.16 10.90
C GLY A 32 -2.78 -18.85 9.60
N LEU A 33 -3.33 -18.42 8.46
CA LEU A 33 -3.06 -19.02 7.15
C LEU A 33 -1.73 -18.54 6.54
N VAL A 34 -1.12 -17.52 7.12
CA VAL A 34 0.19 -16.99 6.74
C VAL A 34 1.05 -16.80 7.99
N TYR A 35 2.37 -16.85 7.80
CA TYR A 35 3.30 -16.61 8.89
C TYR A 35 3.19 -15.17 9.42
N ASN A 36 3.50 -14.98 10.70
CA ASN A 36 3.43 -13.66 11.33
C ASN A 36 4.58 -12.78 10.83
N CYS A 37 4.25 -11.85 9.92
CA CYS A 37 5.20 -10.95 9.27
C CYS A 37 5.00 -9.50 9.76
N PRO A 38 5.84 -8.96 10.66
CA PRO A 38 5.65 -7.61 11.20
C PRO A 38 5.68 -6.53 10.11
N PHE A 39 6.57 -6.66 9.11
CA PHE A 39 6.62 -5.76 7.96
C PHE A 39 5.32 -5.76 7.16
N CYS A 40 4.78 -6.96 6.88
CA CYS A 40 3.55 -7.13 6.13
C CYS A 40 2.34 -6.56 6.90
N ARG A 41 2.30 -6.74 8.23
CA ARG A 41 1.25 -6.16 9.10
C ARG A 41 1.23 -4.63 9.02
N ALA A 42 2.40 -4.00 9.07
CA ALA A 42 2.52 -2.55 8.93
C ALA A 42 2.10 -2.08 7.52
N GLN A 43 2.58 -2.75 6.47
CA GLN A 43 2.24 -2.41 5.07
C GLN A 43 0.73 -2.46 4.81
N ARG A 44 0.05 -3.57 5.13
CA ARG A 44 -1.39 -3.70 4.89
C ARG A 44 -2.21 -2.70 5.69
N THR A 45 -1.79 -2.39 6.92
CA THR A 45 -2.45 -1.37 7.75
C THR A 45 -2.34 0.01 7.11
N ILE A 46 -1.15 0.37 6.62
CA ILE A 46 -0.92 1.66 5.96
C ILE A 46 -1.72 1.77 4.66
N ILE A 47 -1.79 0.72 3.85
CA ILE A 47 -2.65 0.67 2.65
C ILE A 47 -4.12 0.93 3.02
N GLY A 48 -4.62 0.26 4.07
CA GLY A 48 -5.99 0.44 4.56
C GLY A 48 -6.25 1.86 5.06
N LEU A 49 -5.34 2.42 5.86
CA LEU A 49 -5.45 3.78 6.39
C LEU A 49 -5.41 4.85 5.28
N LEU A 50 -4.52 4.71 4.29
CA LEU A 50 -4.49 5.59 3.13
C LEU A 50 -5.80 5.50 2.33
N GLY A 51 -6.34 4.28 2.16
CA GLY A 51 -7.67 4.08 1.58
C GLY A 51 -8.78 4.79 2.37
N LEU A 52 -8.77 4.71 3.70
CA LEU A 52 -9.74 5.42 4.56
C LEU A 52 -9.62 6.94 4.42
N LEU A 53 -8.41 7.50 4.40
CA LEU A 53 -8.19 8.93 4.16
C LEU A 53 -8.76 9.37 2.80
N MET A 54 -8.73 8.50 1.79
CA MET A 54 -9.28 8.79 0.46
C MET A 54 -10.81 8.83 0.38
N LEU A 55 -11.52 8.36 1.42
CA LEU A 55 -12.97 8.47 1.50
C LEU A 55 -13.44 9.84 2.01
N LEU A 56 -12.55 10.65 2.58
CA LEU A 56 -12.86 11.97 3.09
C LEU A 56 -13.23 12.95 1.94
N PRO A 57 -14.10 13.93 2.22
CA PRO A 57 -14.66 14.80 1.18
C PRO A 57 -13.64 15.77 0.56
N ASP A 58 -12.61 16.19 1.29
CA ASP A 58 -11.56 17.08 0.78
C ASP A 58 -10.15 16.55 1.04
N LEU A 59 -9.57 15.91 0.02
CA LEU A 59 -8.20 15.41 -0.02
C LEU A 59 -7.11 16.50 -0.05
N ARG A 60 -7.49 17.78 -0.19
CA ARG A 60 -6.53 18.90 -0.12
C ARG A 60 -6.28 19.38 1.29
N HIS A 61 -7.13 18.99 2.23
CA HIS A 61 -7.04 19.47 3.60
C HIS A 61 -5.65 19.15 4.19
N TRP A 62 -5.02 20.15 4.81
CA TRP A 62 -3.62 20.06 5.23
C TRP A 62 -3.38 18.89 6.18
N LEU A 63 -4.25 18.69 7.18
CA LEU A 63 -4.13 17.58 8.14
C LEU A 63 -4.23 16.21 7.44
N LEU A 64 -5.10 16.08 6.43
CA LEU A 64 -5.24 14.83 5.67
C LEU A 64 -3.95 14.52 4.91
N ARG A 65 -3.39 15.51 4.20
CA ARG A 65 -2.13 15.34 3.47
C ARG A 65 -0.96 15.07 4.41
N TRP A 66 -0.92 15.73 5.57
CA TRP A 66 0.08 15.49 6.60
C TRP A 66 0.01 14.04 7.12
N LEU A 67 -1.19 13.56 7.47
CA LEU A 67 -1.39 12.16 7.89
C LEU A 67 -1.02 11.18 6.78
N ALA A 68 -1.46 11.46 5.54
CA ALA A 68 -1.16 10.61 4.39
C ALA A 68 0.36 10.53 4.13
N ALA A 69 1.08 11.65 4.23
CA ALA A 69 2.53 11.67 4.10
C ALA A 69 3.21 10.88 5.21
N ALA A 70 2.86 11.11 6.48
CA ALA A 70 3.45 10.40 7.61
C ALA A 70 3.27 8.87 7.49
N LEU A 71 2.05 8.43 7.16
CA LEU A 71 1.73 7.01 6.96
C LEU A 71 2.48 6.44 5.75
N ALA A 72 2.48 7.14 4.62
CA ALA A 72 3.18 6.69 3.42
C ALA A 72 4.69 6.60 3.64
N SER A 73 5.30 7.58 4.33
CA SER A 73 6.72 7.56 4.67
C SER A 73 7.07 6.33 5.51
N LEU A 74 6.32 6.05 6.58
CA LEU A 74 6.52 4.84 7.39
C LEU A 74 6.38 3.58 6.52
N GLY A 75 5.33 3.53 5.70
CA GLY A 75 5.03 2.35 4.89
C GLY A 75 6.09 2.07 3.83
N LEU A 76 6.60 3.12 3.18
CA LEU A 76 7.68 3.01 2.20
C LEU A 76 9.01 2.65 2.83
N VAL A 77 9.30 3.13 4.05
CA VAL A 77 10.49 2.69 4.79
C VAL A 77 10.38 1.19 5.10
N VAL A 78 9.28 0.75 5.71
CA VAL A 78 9.06 -0.67 6.06
C VAL A 78 9.10 -1.57 4.83
N ALA A 79 8.38 -1.20 3.77
CA ALA A 79 8.33 -1.97 2.53
C ALA A 79 9.67 -1.96 1.79
N GLY A 80 10.34 -0.80 1.73
CA GLY A 80 11.67 -0.66 1.15
C GLY A 80 12.71 -1.51 1.88
N THR A 81 12.69 -1.54 3.22
CA THR A 81 13.58 -2.41 4.01
C THR A 81 13.34 -3.89 3.70
N GLN A 82 12.08 -4.34 3.67
CA GLN A 82 11.76 -5.74 3.33
C GLN A 82 12.16 -6.08 1.89
N HIS A 83 11.89 -5.19 0.94
CA HIS A 83 12.21 -5.39 -0.46
C HIS A 83 13.73 -5.45 -0.69
N PHE A 84 14.48 -4.55 -0.04
CA PHE A 84 15.94 -4.55 -0.09
C PHE A 84 16.55 -5.79 0.56
N ALA A 85 15.94 -6.37 1.59
CA ALA A 85 16.36 -7.65 2.14
C ALA A 85 16.28 -8.79 1.09
N GLY A 86 15.28 -8.76 0.21
CA GLY A 86 15.21 -9.67 -0.94
C GLY A 86 16.35 -9.45 -1.93
N TRP A 87 16.61 -8.20 -2.32
CA TRP A 87 17.76 -7.84 -3.17
C TRP A 87 19.10 -8.30 -2.58
N ARG A 88 19.28 -8.14 -1.26
CA ARG A 88 20.47 -8.61 -0.55
C ARG A 88 20.64 -10.12 -0.69
N ARG A 89 19.57 -10.91 -0.59
CA ARG A 89 19.62 -12.37 -0.77
C ARG A 89 19.88 -12.77 -2.22
N ILE A 90 19.35 -12.01 -3.19
CA ILE A 90 19.65 -12.22 -4.62
C ILE A 90 21.14 -12.02 -4.88
N ASN A 91 21.72 -10.94 -4.36
CA ASN A 91 23.13 -10.64 -4.52
C ASN A 91 24.03 -11.71 -3.86
N ALA A 92 23.63 -12.24 -2.71
CA ALA A 92 24.34 -13.31 -2.02
C ALA A 92 24.22 -14.71 -2.68
N GLY A 93 23.39 -14.86 -3.72
CA GLY A 93 23.12 -16.17 -4.34
C GLY A 93 22.24 -17.10 -3.49
N GLU A 94 21.65 -16.59 -2.40
CA GLU A 94 20.83 -17.35 -1.45
C GLU A 94 19.32 -17.17 -1.69
N PHE A 95 18.93 -16.45 -2.74
CA PHE A 95 17.54 -16.16 -3.01
C PHE A 95 16.76 -17.40 -3.40
N LYS A 96 15.66 -17.63 -2.69
CA LYS A 96 14.66 -18.64 -3.00
C LYS A 96 13.30 -18.01 -2.79
N PHE A 97 12.41 -18.17 -3.77
CA PHE A 97 11.02 -17.80 -3.59
C PHE A 97 10.39 -18.65 -2.49
N ALA A 98 9.50 -18.05 -1.70
CA ALA A 98 8.64 -18.80 -0.80
C ALA A 98 7.77 -19.79 -1.59
N GLU A 99 7.38 -20.90 -0.98
CA GLU A 99 6.33 -21.78 -1.49
C GLU A 99 5.10 -21.68 -0.58
N PRO A 100 3.95 -21.20 -1.07
CA PRO A 100 3.69 -20.74 -2.44
C PRO A 100 4.26 -19.34 -2.73
N TRP A 101 4.73 -19.12 -3.96
CA TRP A 101 5.40 -17.88 -4.39
C TRP A 101 4.57 -16.59 -4.22
N ILE A 102 3.24 -16.70 -4.21
CA ILE A 102 2.34 -15.57 -3.97
C ILE A 102 2.46 -14.98 -2.55
N THR A 103 2.99 -15.77 -1.60
CA THR A 103 3.25 -15.32 -0.22
C THR A 103 4.68 -14.82 -0.03
N ASP A 104 5.44 -14.70 -1.13
CA ASP A 104 6.84 -14.35 -1.07
C ASP A 104 7.05 -12.91 -0.53
N PRO A 105 7.90 -12.72 0.50
CA PRO A 105 8.12 -11.43 1.12
C PRO A 105 8.68 -10.38 0.14
N PHE A 106 9.49 -10.77 -0.84
CA PHE A 106 10.10 -9.85 -1.80
C PHE A 106 9.06 -9.34 -2.81
N LEU A 107 8.18 -10.22 -3.29
CA LEU A 107 7.08 -9.84 -4.19
C LEU A 107 6.03 -8.98 -3.48
N LEU A 108 5.61 -9.39 -2.29
CA LEU A 108 4.60 -8.65 -1.52
C LEU A 108 5.08 -7.25 -1.13
N SER A 109 6.34 -7.12 -0.72
CA SER A 109 6.92 -5.81 -0.39
C SER A 109 7.03 -4.89 -1.61
N GLY A 110 7.39 -5.42 -2.78
CA GLY A 110 7.36 -4.67 -4.04
C GLY A 110 5.97 -4.17 -4.41
N ALA A 111 4.96 -5.05 -4.29
CA ALA A 111 3.56 -4.68 -4.50
C ALA A 111 3.09 -3.61 -3.50
N ALA A 112 3.51 -3.71 -2.24
CA ALA A 112 3.20 -2.73 -1.20
C ALA A 112 3.82 -1.36 -1.50
N ILE A 113 5.09 -1.31 -1.94
CA ILE A 113 5.73 -0.05 -2.36
C ILE A 113 4.91 0.61 -3.47
N PHE A 114 4.53 -0.17 -4.49
CA PHE A 114 3.76 0.35 -5.62
C PHE A 114 2.38 0.87 -5.18
N ALA A 115 1.67 0.11 -4.35
CA ALA A 115 0.37 0.49 -3.83
C ALA A 115 0.42 1.75 -2.96
N ILE A 116 1.32 1.80 -1.97
CA ILE A 116 1.46 2.94 -1.06
C ILE A 116 1.85 4.20 -1.84
N THR A 117 2.79 4.09 -2.77
CA THR A 117 3.21 5.20 -3.65
C THR A 117 2.04 5.70 -4.50
N GLY A 118 1.30 4.78 -5.13
CA GLY A 118 0.14 5.14 -5.96
C GLY A 118 -0.95 5.84 -5.17
N LEU A 119 -1.29 5.34 -3.97
CA LEU A 119 -2.31 5.93 -3.11
C LEU A 119 -1.93 7.34 -2.65
N VAL A 120 -0.69 7.54 -2.17
CA VAL A 120 -0.26 8.88 -1.73
C VAL A 120 -0.19 9.87 -2.89
N LEU A 121 0.28 9.45 -4.07
CA LEU A 121 0.28 10.30 -5.26
C LEU A 121 -1.15 10.67 -5.69
N LEU A 122 -2.13 9.76 -5.58
CA LEU A 122 -3.53 10.08 -5.85
C LEU A 122 -4.09 11.11 -4.87
N ILE A 123 -3.76 11.01 -3.58
CA ILE A 123 -4.15 12.00 -2.56
C ILE A 123 -3.57 13.38 -2.90
N TYR A 124 -2.28 13.43 -3.21
CA TYR A 124 -1.57 14.70 -3.47
C TYR A 124 -1.94 15.34 -4.81
N SER A 125 -2.23 14.52 -5.82
CA SER A 125 -2.64 14.98 -7.14
C SER A 125 -4.09 15.43 -7.20
N TRP A 126 -4.90 15.19 -6.16
CA TRP A 126 -6.32 15.51 -6.15
C TRP A 126 -6.58 16.97 -6.53
N ARG A 127 -7.33 17.16 -7.61
CA ARG A 127 -7.91 18.43 -8.02
C ARG A 127 -9.42 18.29 -7.91
N PRO A 128 -10.12 19.24 -7.25
CA PRO A 128 -11.57 19.25 -7.34
C PRO A 128 -11.95 19.39 -8.81
N VAL A 129 -12.75 18.46 -9.32
CA VAL A 129 -13.39 18.63 -10.63
C VAL A 129 -14.21 19.91 -10.53
N ARG A 130 -13.82 20.96 -11.26
CA ARG A 130 -14.66 22.15 -11.41
C ARG A 130 -15.98 21.66 -11.98
N LYS A 131 -17.07 21.85 -11.22
CA LYS A 131 -18.43 21.69 -11.73
C LYS A 131 -18.65 22.68 -12.87
#